data_AF-A0A085YXM6-F1
#
_entry.id   AF-A0A085YXM6-F1
#
_cell.length_a   1.000
_cell.length_b   1.000
_cell.length_c   1.000
_cell.angle_alpha   90.00
_cell.angle_beta   90.00
_cell.angle_gamma   90.00
#
_symmetry.space_group_name_H-M   'P 1'
#
loop_
_entity.id
_entity.type
_entity.pdbx_description
1 polymer ?
#
loop_
_entity_poly.entity_id
_entity_poly.type
_entity_poly.pdbx_seq_one_letter_code
_entity_poly.pdbx_strand_id
1 'polypeptide(L)' 'GMEVFDGHLYVSSTSFVYQLEDGKLLPVDFGDDIPRTCYHLSAADGIMWSIGAKDVMEFDGSDWKRVLRID' A
#
# COMPACT_ATOMS: atom_id res chain seq x y z
N GLY A 1 -5.75 -6.70 3.10
CA GLY A 1 -5.30 -7.83 2.26
C GLY A 1 -3.84 -8.14 2.57
N MET A 2 -3.24 -9.10 1.88
CA MET A 2 -1.80 -9.40 1.96
C MET A 2 -1.26 -9.58 0.53
N GLU A 3 -0.07 -9.06 0.26
CA GLU A 3 0.57 -9.17 -1.06
C GLU A 3 2.09 -9.20 -0.90
N VAL A 4 2.78 -9.96 -1.76
CA VAL A 4 4.24 -9.97 -1.79
C VAL A 4 4.71 -9.01 -2.88
N PHE A 5 5.61 -8.10 -2.53
CA PHE A 5 6.18 -7.14 -3.44
C PHE A 5 7.68 -6.96 -3.15
N ASP A 6 8.51 -7.08 -4.18
CA ASP A 6 9.97 -7.01 -4.11
C ASP A 6 10.58 -7.84 -2.94
N GLY A 7 10.08 -9.06 -2.74
CA GLY A 7 10.55 -9.96 -1.67
C GLY A 7 10.04 -9.65 -0.26
N HIS A 8 9.27 -8.57 -0.08
CA HIS A 8 8.67 -8.17 1.19
C HIS A 8 7.18 -8.50 1.22
N LEU A 9 6.67 -8.85 2.41
CA LEU A 9 5.25 -9.11 2.62
C LEU A 9 4.58 -7.84 3.13
N TYR A 10 3.62 -7.32 2.37
CA TYR A 10 2.80 -6.19 2.75
C TYR A 10 1.42 -6.64 3.20
N VAL A 11 0.86 -5.90 4.16
CA VAL A 11 -0.45 -6.15 4.74
C VAL A 11 -1.24 -4.86 4.74
N SER A 12 -2.43 -4.87 4.16
CA SER A 12 -3.35 -3.73 4.25
C SER A 12 -4.48 -3.97 5.24
N SER A 13 -4.83 -2.92 5.97
CA SER A 13 -6.06 -2.80 6.73
C SER A 13 -7.08 -1.96 5.96
N THR A 14 -8.17 -1.59 6.62
CA THR A 14 -9.16 -0.67 6.03
C THR A 14 -8.58 0.73 5.80
N SER A 15 -7.59 1.16 6.61
CA SER A 15 -7.12 2.53 6.65
C SER A 15 -5.62 2.71 6.42
N PHE A 16 -4.81 1.63 6.39
CA PHE A 16 -3.36 1.76 6.26
C PHE A 16 -2.69 0.53 5.63
N VAL A 17 -1.44 0.68 5.20
CA VAL A 17 -0.58 -0.40 4.69
C VAL A 17 0.64 -0.57 5.61
N TYR A 18 1.02 -1.81 5.83
CA TYR A 18 2.14 -2.20 6.66
C TYR A 18 3.07 -3.12 5.89
N GLN A 19 4.36 -3.04 6.18
CA GLN A 19 5.35 -4.03 5.80
C GLN A 19 5.59 -4.98 6.98
N LEU A 20 5.63 -6.29 6.71
CA LEU A 20 6.00 -7.27 7.72
C LEU A 20 7.52 -7.43 7.75
N GLU A 21 8.14 -7.03 8.85
CA GLU A 21 9.58 -7.16 9.09
C GLU A 21 9.81 -7.87 10.42
N ASP A 22 10.60 -8.95 10.42
CA ASP A 22 10.92 -9.73 11.62
C ASP A 22 9.69 -10.11 12.47
N GLY A 23 8.58 -10.43 11.80
CA GLY A 23 7.31 -10.79 12.45
C GLY A 23 6.52 -9.61 13.03
N LYS A 24 6.89 -8.37 12.71
CA LYS A 24 6.22 -7.14 13.15
C LYS A 24 5.66 -6.36 11.96
N LEU A 25 4.49 -5.78 12.14
CA LEU A 25 3.87 -4.89 11.15
C LEU A 25 4.38 -3.47 11.38
N LEU A 26 5.19 -2.98 10.45
CA LEU A 26 5.69 -1.61 10.44
C LEU A 26 4.84 -0.78 9.45
N PRO A 27 4.33 0.39 9.84
CA PRO A 27 3.59 1.24 8.93
C PRO A 27 4.49 1.70 7.79
N VAL A 28 3.99 1.64 6.55
CA VAL A 28 4.72 2.22 5.41
C VAL A 28 4.66 3.75 5.47
N ASP A 29 5.65 4.40 4.89
CA ASP A 29 5.65 5.84 4.74
C ASP A 29 4.94 6.24 3.44
N PHE A 30 3.77 6.87 3.55
CA PHE A 30 3.05 7.44 2.40
C PHE A 30 3.55 8.84 2.03
N GLY A 31 4.54 9.38 2.75
CA GLY A 31 4.92 10.79 2.67
C GLY A 31 3.77 11.71 3.08
N ASP A 32 3.63 12.83 2.37
CA ASP A 32 2.62 13.85 2.67
C ASP A 32 1.21 13.51 2.15
N ASP A 33 1.08 12.53 1.25
CA ASP A 33 -0.20 12.17 0.62
C ASP A 33 -0.78 10.85 1.17
N ILE A 34 -1.39 10.95 2.35
CA ILE A 34 -1.92 9.79 3.07
C ILE A 34 -3.31 9.41 2.51
N PRO A 35 -3.55 8.14 2.11
CA PRO A 35 -4.86 7.67 1.68
C PRO A 35 -5.87 7.63 2.85
N ARG A 36 -7.16 7.74 2.55
CA ARG A 36 -8.24 7.53 3.52
C ARG A 36 -8.56 6.05 3.71
N THR A 37 -8.36 5.24 2.68
CA THR A 37 -8.68 3.79 2.67
C THR A 37 -7.66 2.97 1.89
N CYS A 38 -7.40 1.72 2.29
CA CYS A 38 -6.33 0.86 1.73
C CYS A 38 -6.72 -0.61 1.42
N TYR A 39 -7.98 -1.01 1.68
CA TYR A 39 -8.51 -2.39 1.71
C TYR A 39 -7.73 -3.56 1.06
N HIS A 40 -7.39 -3.46 -0.23
CA HIS A 40 -6.78 -4.54 -1.00
C HIS A 40 -5.39 -4.14 -1.52
N LEU A 41 -4.48 -5.11 -1.60
CA LEU A 41 -3.18 -4.94 -2.21
C LEU A 41 -3.11 -5.83 -3.45
N SER A 42 -2.49 -5.33 -4.51
CA SER A 42 -2.20 -6.10 -5.71
C SER A 42 -0.86 -5.68 -6.26
N ALA A 43 -0.03 -6.64 -6.67
CA ALA A 43 1.29 -6.37 -7.25
C ALA A 43 1.44 -6.99 -8.63
N ALA A 44 1.95 -6.23 -9.59
CA ALA A 44 2.31 -6.70 -10.92
C ALA A 44 3.32 -5.75 -11.59
N ASP A 45 4.19 -6.30 -12.44
CA ASP A 45 5.10 -5.53 -13.30
C ASP A 45 5.99 -4.52 -12.53
N GLY A 46 6.48 -4.92 -11.36
CA GLY A 46 7.33 -4.06 -10.52
C GLY A 46 6.58 -2.93 -9.82
N ILE A 47 5.25 -2.93 -9.86
CA ILE A 47 4.39 -1.97 -9.17
C ILE A 47 3.46 -2.70 -8.19
N MET A 48 3.21 -2.09 -7.02
CA MET A 48 2.17 -2.50 -6.10
C MET A 48 1.12 -1.40 -5.97
N TRP A 49 -0.16 -1.77 -5.91
CA TRP A 49 -1.26 -0.85 -5.64
C TRP A 49 -1.93 -1.15 -4.30
N SER A 50 -2.23 -0.10 -3.55
CA SER A 50 -3.18 -0.09 -2.45
C SER A 50 -4.51 0.44 -2.94
N ILE A 51 -5.54 -0.40 -2.92
CA ILE A 51 -6.84 -0.13 -3.51
C ILE A 51 -7.86 -0.02 -2.36
N GLY A 52 -8.21 1.22 -2.02
CA GLY A 52 -9.27 1.57 -1.10
C GLY A 52 -10.58 1.96 -1.83
N ALA A 53 -11.64 2.21 -1.05
CA ALA A 53 -12.90 2.72 -1.62
C ALA A 53 -12.83 4.20 -2.00
N LYS A 54 -11.88 4.95 -1.44
CA LYS A 54 -11.71 6.39 -1.65
C LYS A 54 -10.41 6.74 -2.35
N ASP A 55 -9.43 5.83 -2.38
CA ASP A 55 -8.08 6.13 -2.84
C ASP A 55 -7.49 4.90 -3.53
N VAL A 56 -6.73 5.13 -4.59
CA VAL A 56 -5.80 4.15 -5.15
C VAL A 56 -4.41 4.75 -5.08
N MET A 57 -3.51 4.08 -4.35
CA MET A 57 -2.10 4.44 -4.24
C MET A 57 -1.26 3.42 -4.99
N GLU A 58 -0.21 3.89 -5.64
CA GLU A 58 0.79 3.12 -6.37
C GLU A 58 2.11 3.22 -5.64
N PHE A 59 2.86 2.12 -5.60
CA PHE A 59 4.18 2.00 -5.00
C PHE A 59 5.13 1.35 -6.00
N ASP A 60 6.26 2.02 -6.27
CA ASP A 60 7.28 1.58 -7.23
C ASP A 60 8.49 0.88 -6.56
N GLY A 61 8.43 0.66 -5.24
CA GLY A 61 9.55 0.15 -4.43
C GLY A 61 10.31 1.23 -3.68
N SER A 62 10.10 2.51 -4.02
CA SER A 62 10.70 3.64 -3.31
C SER A 62 9.63 4.56 -2.74
N ASP A 63 8.71 5.03 -3.58
CA ASP A 63 7.77 6.09 -3.23
C ASP A 63 6.32 5.69 -3.48
N TRP A 64 5.43 6.19 -2.62
CA TRP A 64 3.99 6.07 -2.83
C TRP A 64 3.45 7.28 -3.57
N LYS A 65 2.57 7.03 -4.53
CA LYS A 65 1.89 8.05 -5.32
C LYS A 65 0.40 7.74 -5.45
N ARG A 66 -0.44 8.77 -5.32
CA ARG A 66 -1.87 8.64 -5.57
C ARG A 66 -2.17 8.61 -7.07
N VAL A 67 -2.89 7.57 -7.49
CA VAL A 67 -3.38 7.40 -8.87
C VAL A 67 -4.81 7.91 -9.00
N LEU A 68 -5.65 7.65 -8.00
CA LEU A 68 -7.06 8.06 -8.01
C LEU A 68 -7.52 8.45 -6.60
N ARG A 69 -8.40 9.46 -6.55
CA ARG A 69 -9.21 9.77 -5.38
C ARG A 69 -10.67 9.88 -5.78
N ILE A 70 -11.53 9.29 -4.97
CA ILE A 70 -12.99 9.34 -5.10
C ILE A 70 -13.51 10.06 -3.87
N ASP A 71 -14.27 11.13 -4.06
CA ASP A 71 -14.88 11.89 -2.97
C ASP A 71 -16.16 11.22 -2.43
#